data_AF-X0X104-F1
#
_entry.id   AF-X0X104-F1
#
_cell.length_a   1.000
_cell.length_b   1.000
_cell.length_c   1.000
_cell.angle_alpha   90.00
_cell.angle_beta   90.00
_cell.angle_gamma   90.00
#
_symmetry.space_group_name_H-M   'P 1'
#
loop_
_entity.id
_entity.type
_entity.pdbx_description
1 polymer ?
#
loop_
_entity_poly.entity_id
_entity_poly.type
_entity_poly.pdbx_seq_one_letter_code
_entity_poly.pdbx_strand_id
1 'polypeptide(L)'
;DGAMLTRVRRLILKEKDVRDVTSLRARKVGQRHWIDIEARFDPRIEVSQVKKIIEVVKKSIMDEFERIEGVVVVSRAAEPELQETQP
;
A
#
# COMPACT_ATOMS: atom_id res chain seq x y z
N ASP A 1 0.57 -3.14 16.37
CA ASP A 1 1.34 -1.92 16.63
C ASP A 1 0.90 -0.76 15.75
N GLY A 2 0.37 0.31 16.36
CA GLY A 2 -0.03 1.52 15.63
C GLY A 2 1.15 2.23 14.96
N ALA A 3 2.29 2.34 15.64
CA ALA A 3 3.48 2.99 15.13
C ALA A 3 4.05 2.31 13.87
N MET A 4 4.04 0.97 13.83
CA MET A 4 4.43 0.18 12.66
C MET A 4 3.53 0.51 11.47
N LEU A 5 2.21 0.49 11.64
CA LEU A 5 1.27 0.80 10.55
C LEU A 5 1.43 2.24 10.03
N THR A 6 1.62 3.22 10.91
CA THR A 6 1.91 4.61 10.49
C THR A 6 3.17 4.69 9.64
N ARG A 7 4.19 3.90 9.95
CA ARG A 7 5.46 3.89 9.23
C ARG A 7 5.34 3.18 7.88
N VAL A 8 4.67 2.04 7.83
CA VAL A 8 4.30 1.34 6.60
C VAL A 8 3.50 2.26 5.67
N ARG A 9 2.48 2.96 6.19
CA ARG A 9 1.70 3.93 5.39
C ARG A 9 2.59 5.00 4.75
N ARG A 10 3.54 5.55 5.52
CA ARG A 10 4.48 6.56 5.01
C ARG A 10 5.43 6.02 3.94
N LEU A 11 5.88 4.77 4.04
CA LEU A 11 6.67 4.15 2.97
C LEU A 11 5.89 4.08 1.66
N ILE A 12 4.65 3.61 1.74
CA ILE A 12 3.79 3.42 0.57
C ILE A 12 3.45 4.76 -0.10
N LEU A 13 3.11 5.79 0.69
CA LEU A 13 2.74 7.12 0.18
C LEU A 13 3.92 7.95 -0.34
N LYS A 14 5.17 7.50 -0.19
CA LYS A 14 6.33 8.16 -0.84
C LYS A 14 6.39 7.86 -2.34
N GLU A 15 5.74 6.80 -2.78
CA GLU A 15 5.70 6.41 -4.18
C GLU A 15 4.77 7.36 -4.95
N LYS A 16 5.32 8.08 -5.92
CA LYS A 16 4.62 9.16 -6.64
C LYS A 16 3.29 8.74 -7.29
N ASP A 17 3.19 7.47 -7.67
CA ASP A 17 2.05 6.91 -8.40
C ASP A 17 1.02 6.27 -7.46
N VAL A 18 1.28 6.26 -6.15
CA VAL A 18 0.30 5.89 -5.13
C VAL A 18 -0.50 7.13 -4.74
N ARG A 19 -1.81 7.05 -4.90
CA ARG A 19 -2.74 8.13 -4.56
C ARG A 19 -3.23 8.06 -3.13
N ASP A 20 -3.53 6.85 -2.65
CA ASP A 20 -3.98 6.65 -1.27
C ASP A 20 -3.76 5.21 -0.79
N VAL A 21 -3.77 5.04 0.53
CA VAL A 21 -3.83 3.73 1.22
C VAL A 21 -5.17 3.65 1.93
N THR A 22 -6.14 2.96 1.30
CA THR A 22 -7.53 2.87 1.77
C THR A 22 -7.69 1.90 2.93
N SER A 23 -6.83 0.90 3.03
CA SER A 23 -6.83 -0.04 4.15
C SER A 23 -5.40 -0.48 4.45
N LEU A 24 -5.06 -0.50 5.74
CA LEU A 24 -3.79 -1.00 6.21
C LEU A 24 -4.01 -1.73 7.54
N ARG A 25 -3.77 -3.04 7.54
CA ARG A 25 -4.05 -3.90 8.70
C ARG A 25 -2.86 -4.80 8.97
N ALA A 26 -2.53 -4.96 10.25
CA ALA A 26 -1.65 -6.01 10.71
C ALA A 26 -2.50 -7.14 11.27
N ARG A 27 -2.23 -8.37 10.82
CA ARG A 27 -2.86 -9.58 11.33
C ARG A 27 -1.78 -10.54 11.81
N LYS A 28 -2.03 -11.16 12.94
CA LYS A 28 -1.12 -12.16 13.52
C LYS A 28 -1.54 -13.54 13.02
N VAL A 29 -0.60 -14.29 12.47
CA VAL A 29 -0.80 -15.67 12.01
C VAL A 29 0.21 -16.54 12.76
N GLY A 30 -0.27 -17.23 13.79
CA GLY A 30 0.60 -17.94 14.74
C GLY A 30 1.49 -16.97 15.52
N GLN A 31 2.81 -17.14 15.42
CA GLN A 31 3.78 -16.20 16.02
C GLN A 31 4.22 -15.07 15.08
N ARG A 32 3.74 -15.07 13.83
CA ARG A 32 4.22 -14.18 12.76
C ARG A 32 3.24 -13.04 12.49
N HIS A 33 3.73 -11.91 11.99
CA HIS A 33 2.89 -10.81 11.55
C HIS A 33 2.79 -10.77 10.03
N TRP A 34 1.58 -10.48 9.55
CA TRP A 34 1.26 -10.27 8.16
C TRP A 34 0.63 -8.89 8.02
N ILE A 35 0.98 -8.18 6.95
CA ILE A 35 0.41 -6.87 6.63
C ILE A 35 -0.46 -6.99 5.39
N ASP A 36 -1.73 -6.61 5.52
CA ASP A 36 -2.64 -6.42 4.40
C ASP A 36 -2.73 -4.94 4.06
N ILE A 37 -2.50 -4.62 2.80
CA ILE A 37 -2.49 -3.26 2.25
C ILE A 37 -3.48 -3.22 1.10
N GLU A 38 -4.37 -2.24 1.13
CA GLU A 38 -5.11 -1.80 -0.04
C GLU A 38 -4.66 -0.40 -0.41
N ALA A 39 -4.19 -0.25 -1.65
CA ALA A 39 -3.68 1.02 -2.16
C ALA A 39 -4.35 1.37 -3.48
N ARG A 40 -4.67 2.65 -3.64
CA ARG A 40 -5.15 3.25 -4.89
C ARG A 40 -3.97 3.84 -5.64
N PHE A 41 -3.83 3.48 -6.90
CA PHE A 41 -2.79 3.96 -7.79
C PHE A 41 -3.37 4.94 -8.81
N ASP A 42 -2.51 5.76 -9.41
CA ASP A 42 -2.88 6.61 -10.55
C ASP A 42 -3.54 5.77 -11.65
N PRO A 43 -4.75 6.09 -12.14
CA PRO A 43 -5.38 5.30 -13.19
C PRO A 43 -4.60 5.28 -14.51
N ARG A 44 -3.64 6.20 -14.70
CA ARG A 44 -2.78 6.29 -15.89
C ARG A 44 -1.49 5.48 -15.77
N ILE A 45 -1.19 4.89 -14.61
CA ILE A 45 0.01 4.07 -14.46
C ILE A 45 -0.15 2.71 -15.14
N GLU A 46 0.90 2.29 -15.84
CA GLU A 46 1.00 0.96 -16.42
C GLU A 46 0.94 -0.13 -15.34
N VAL A 47 0.20 -1.21 -15.59
CA VAL A 47 0.09 -2.37 -14.67
C VAL A 47 1.46 -2.94 -14.31
N SER A 48 2.41 -2.92 -15.26
CA SER A 48 3.78 -3.37 -15.01
C SER A 48 4.53 -2.50 -13.99
N GLN A 49 4.27 -1.19 -13.97
CA GLN A 49 4.84 -0.27 -12.99
C GLN A 49 4.18 -0.43 -11.63
N VAL A 50 2.86 -0.65 -11.57
CA VAL A 50 2.17 -1.00 -10.31
C VAL A 50 2.83 -2.22 -9.66
N LYS A 51 3.08 -3.28 -10.43
CA LYS A 51 3.74 -4.50 -9.92
C LYS A 51 5.12 -4.19 -9.35
N LYS A 52 5.94 -3.40 -10.05
CA LYS A 52 7.27 -3.00 -9.56
C LYS A 52 7.19 -2.22 -8.26
N ILE A 53 6.28 -1.24 -8.17
CA ILE A 53 6.08 -0.46 -6.93
C ILE A 53 5.67 -1.39 -5.79
N ILE A 54 4.74 -2.32 -6.04
CA ILE A 54 4.31 -3.30 -5.04
C ILE A 54 5.49 -4.15 -4.56
N GLU A 55 6.34 -4.62 -5.45
CA GLU A 55 7.52 -5.42 -5.08
C GLU A 55 8.52 -4.62 -4.24
N VAL A 56 8.79 -3.37 -4.62
CA VAL A 56 9.66 -2.46 -3.86
C VAL A 56 9.08 -2.21 -2.46
N VAL A 57 7.80 -1.85 -2.38
CA VAL A 57 7.09 -1.62 -1.10
C VAL A 57 7.15 -2.86 -0.21
N LYS A 58 6.83 -4.03 -0.76
CA LYS A 58 6.89 -5.30 0.00
C LYS A 58 8.29 -5.53 0.54
N LYS A 59 9.31 -5.37 -0.30
CA LYS A 59 10.70 -5.54 0.09
C LYS A 59 11.09 -4.56 1.19
N SER A 60 10.80 -3.27 1.03
CA SER A 60 11.11 -2.25 2.04
C SER A 60 10.45 -2.52 3.39
N ILE A 61 9.20 -3.01 3.39
CA ILE A 61 8.51 -3.39 4.63
C ILE A 61 9.18 -4.61 5.28
N MET A 62 9.51 -5.64 4.51
CA MET A 62 10.16 -6.84 5.04
C MET A 62 11.58 -6.53 5.55
N ASP A 63 12.34 -5.68 4.86
CA ASP A 63 13.68 -5.26 5.26
C ASP A 63 13.66 -4.38 6.53
N GLU A 64 12.62 -3.56 6.74
CA GLU A 64 12.52 -2.67 7.90
C GLU A 64 11.95 -3.36 9.16
N PHE A 65 11.18 -4.44 9.01
CA PHE A 65 10.45 -5.07 10.11
C PHE A 65 10.68 -6.59 10.17
N GLU A 66 11.65 -7.02 10.98
CA GLU A 66 12.02 -8.45 11.15
C GLU A 66 10.86 -9.37 11.58
N ARG A 67 9.79 -8.82 12.16
CA ARG A 67 8.63 -9.59 12.64
C ARG A 67 7.54 -9.79 11.57
N ILE A 68 7.66 -9.12 10.42
CA ILE A 68 6.74 -9.25 9.29
C ILE A 68 7.25 -10.34 8.36
N GLU A 69 6.43 -11.37 8.18
CA GLU A 69 6.77 -12.54 7.37
C GLU A 69 6.04 -12.55 6.02
N GLY A 70 5.03 -11.68 5.87
CA GLY A 70 4.28 -11.58 4.64
C GLY A 70 3.61 -10.22 4.50
N VAL A 71 3.61 -9.71 3.27
CA VAL A 71 2.94 -8.48 2.89
C VAL A 71 2.08 -8.76 1.67
N VAL A 72 0.77 -8.53 1.82
CA VAL A 72 -0.22 -8.64 0.75
C VAL A 72 -0.62 -7.23 0.35
N VAL A 73 -0.53 -6.93 -0.94
CA VAL A 73 -0.92 -5.63 -1.49
C VAL A 73 -1.98 -5.85 -2.55
N VAL A 74 -3.14 -5.24 -2.33
CA VAL A 74 -4.24 -5.17 -3.29
C VAL A 74 -4.20 -3.79 -3.94
N SER A 75 -3.97 -3.75 -5.25
CA SER A 75 -4.02 -2.51 -6.03
C SER A 75 -5.41 -2.27 -6.58
N ARG A 76 -5.89 -1.04 -6.45
CA ARG A 76 -7.08 -0.54 -7.15
C ARG A 76 -6.71 0.71 -7.96
N ALA A 77 -7.40 0.97 -9.06
CA ALA A 77 -7.31 2.28 -9.70
C ALA A 77 -7.99 3.32 -8.78
N ALA A 78 -7.42 4.51 -8.66
CA ALA A 78 -8.15 5.62 -8.07
C ALA A 78 -9.36 5.95 -8.97
N GLU A 79 -10.52 6.15 -8.37
CA GLU A 79 -11.67 6.69 -9.09
C GLU A 79 -11.28 8.08 -9.61
N PRO A 80 -11.56 8.41 -10.88
CA PRO A 80 -11.40 9.78 -11.33
C PRO A 80 -12.28 10.66 -10.45
N GLU A 81 -11.72 11.74 -9.88
CA GLU A 81 -12.53 12.76 -9.22
C GLU A 81 -13.56 13.25 -10.23
N LEU A 82 -14.82 12.84 -10.05
CA LEU A 82 -15.93 13.45 -10.76
C LEU A 82 -15.93 14.90 -10.30
N GLN A 83 -15.51 15.81 -11.20
CA GLN A 83 -15.76 17.23 -11.01
C GLN A 83 -17.28 17.38 -10.92
N GLU A 84 -17.79 17.59 -9.71
CA GLU A 84 -19.13 18.13 -9.53
C GLU A 84 -19.13 19.48 -10.25
N THR A 85 -19.65 19.49 -11.48
CA THR A 85 -20.09 20.71 -12.13
C THR A 85 -21.17 21.30 -11.23
N GLN A 86 -20.78 22.19 -10.32
CA GLN A 86 -21.74 23.03 -9.64
C GLN A 86 -22.34 24.02 -10.66
N PRO A 87 -23.66 24.23 -10.63
CA PRO A 87 -24.42 24.96 -11.63
C PRO A 87 -24.12 26.46 -11.68
#